data_AF-E2BC17-F1
#
_entry.id   AF-E2BC17-F1
#
_cell.length_a   1.000
_cell.length_b   1.000
_cell.length_c   1.000
_cell.angle_alpha   90.00
_cell.angle_beta   90.00
_cell.angle_gamma   90.00
#
_symmetry.space_group_name_H-M   'P 1'
#
loop_
_entity.id
_entity.type
_entity.pdbx_description
1 polymer ?
#
loop_
_entity_poly.entity_id
_entity_poly.type
_entity_poly.pdbx_seq_one_letter_code
_entity_poly.pdbx_strand_id
1 'polypeptide(L)'
;MKLENITIEEAVEIARGNKKFYEEKFDKFRQWLKQQAHLPQDNRLRITLLTSKLDLEKAKKRLDSQYTLRTLLPEFFANYDPQNDNIALVHKCIYTFMLTDIRIEEDMVNSDILVIDFVYFTLNHMLKYIPSLVKKLDLCLMKVFESGIESICEMISKSNLPADYGGEEPSLEALADMWHSKLLKRREWLLEQEKVKSNESLRTDHIINADELFGVNGIFRKLEID
;
A
#
# COMPACT_ATOMS: atom_id res chain seq x y z
N MET A 1 -3.12 -9.16 17.72
CA MET A 1 -4.11 -8.78 16.70
C MET A 1 -4.71 -10.05 16.14
N LYS A 2 -5.94 -10.40 16.53
CA LYS A 2 -6.69 -11.45 15.84
C LYS A 2 -7.07 -10.92 14.48
N LEU A 3 -6.39 -11.39 13.45
CA LEU A 3 -6.76 -11.16 12.07
C LEU A 3 -8.01 -12.00 11.81
N GLU A 4 -9.17 -11.36 11.66
CA GLU A 4 -10.38 -12.03 11.17
C GLU A 4 -10.17 -12.28 9.67
N ASN A 5 -9.54 -13.41 9.35
CA ASN A 5 -9.31 -13.80 7.98
C ASN A 5 -10.64 -14.24 7.36
N ILE A 6 -11.20 -13.34 6.55
CA ILE A 6 -12.36 -13.66 5.73
C ILE A 6 -11.96 -14.64 4.63
N THR A 7 -12.85 -15.58 4.36
CA THR A 7 -12.76 -16.49 3.21
C THR A 7 -12.93 -15.71 1.90
N ILE A 8 -12.54 -16.33 0.78
CA ILE A 8 -12.76 -15.74 -0.55
C ILE A 8 -14.27 -15.60 -0.80
N GLU A 9 -15.06 -16.56 -0.35
CA GLU A 9 -16.52 -16.56 -0.44
C GLU A 9 -17.11 -15.34 0.28
N GLU A 10 -16.72 -15.10 1.53
CA GLU A 10 -17.15 -13.91 2.30
C GLU A 10 -16.69 -12.61 1.63
N ALA A 11 -15.45 -12.56 1.14
CA ALA A 11 -14.93 -11.39 0.42
C ALA A 11 -15.74 -11.09 -0.86
N VAL A 12 -16.17 -12.13 -1.58
CA VAL A 12 -17.02 -12.01 -2.77
C VAL A 12 -18.40 -11.47 -2.40
N GLU A 13 -18.98 -11.93 -1.30
CA GLU A 13 -20.28 -11.44 -0.80
C GLU A 13 -20.21 -9.97 -0.36
N ILE A 14 -19.15 -9.57 0.35
CA ILE A 14 -18.88 -8.18 0.74
C ILE A 14 -18.73 -7.29 -0.50
N ALA A 15 -18.08 -7.80 -1.53
CA ALA A 15 -17.97 -7.14 -2.84
C ALA A 15 -19.29 -7.13 -3.64
N ARG A 16 -20.39 -7.65 -3.06
CA ARG A 16 -21.74 -7.77 -3.64
C ARG A 16 -21.78 -8.66 -4.90
N GLY A 17 -20.94 -9.69 -4.92
CA GLY A 17 -20.86 -10.67 -6.00
C GLY A 17 -21.39 -12.05 -5.63
N ASN A 18 -21.12 -13.00 -6.53
CA ASN A 18 -21.25 -14.44 -6.28
C ASN A 18 -20.07 -15.17 -6.92
N LYS A 19 -19.84 -16.42 -6.53
CA LYS A 19 -18.69 -17.23 -6.98
C LYS A 19 -18.52 -17.24 -8.51
N LYS A 20 -19.59 -17.53 -9.25
CA LYS A 20 -19.55 -17.59 -10.72
C LYS A 20 -19.16 -16.26 -11.34
N PHE A 21 -19.76 -15.16 -10.85
CA PHE A 21 -19.45 -13.82 -11.33
C PHE A 21 -18.02 -13.41 -11.00
N TYR A 22 -17.53 -13.75 -9.80
CA TYR A 22 -16.15 -13.52 -9.41
C TYR A 22 -15.17 -14.28 -10.31
N GLU A 23 -15.38 -15.57 -10.54
CA GLU A 23 -14.52 -16.40 -11.40
C GLU A 23 -14.45 -15.83 -12.81
N GLU A 24 -15.59 -15.45 -13.39
CA GLU A 24 -15.64 -14.83 -14.73
C GLU A 24 -14.83 -13.52 -14.79
N LYS A 25 -14.99 -12.65 -13.78
CA LYS A 25 -14.26 -11.38 -13.71
C LYS A 25 -12.76 -11.60 -13.48
N PHE A 26 -12.42 -12.55 -12.62
CA PHE A 26 -11.03 -12.89 -12.31
C PHE A 26 -10.31 -13.44 -13.54
N ASP A 27 -10.95 -14.32 -14.31
CA ASP A 27 -10.38 -14.85 -15.56
C ASP A 27 -10.16 -13.75 -16.60
N LYS A 28 -11.14 -12.85 -16.78
CA LYS A 28 -10.99 -11.69 -17.66
C LYS A 28 -9.85 -10.77 -17.21
N PHE A 29 -9.73 -10.54 -15.90
CA PHE A 29 -8.67 -9.70 -15.34
C PHE A 29 -7.28 -10.32 -15.54
N ARG A 30 -7.16 -11.63 -15.30
CA ARG A 30 -5.93 -12.39 -15.54
C ARG A 30 -5.54 -12.42 -17.01
N GLN A 31 -6.49 -12.59 -17.92
CA GLN A 31 -6.24 -12.55 -19.37
C GLN A 31 -5.76 -11.17 -19.82
N TRP A 32 -6.36 -10.10 -19.28
CA TRP A 32 -5.90 -8.74 -19.54
C TRP A 32 -4.46 -8.53 -19.05
N LEU A 33 -4.09 -8.97 -17.84
CA LEU A 33 -2.73 -8.78 -17.30
C LEU A 33 -1.67 -9.45 -18.20
N LYS A 34 -1.97 -10.61 -18.79
CA LYS A 34 -1.07 -11.30 -19.73
C LYS A 34 -0.75 -10.48 -20.98
N GLN A 35 -1.63 -9.55 -21.35
CA GLN A 35 -1.44 -8.66 -22.50
C GLN A 35 -0.61 -7.41 -22.15
N GLN A 36 -0.40 -7.15 -20.86
CA GLN A 36 0.32 -5.96 -20.38
C GLN A 36 1.82 -6.27 -20.23
N ALA A 37 2.61 -6.05 -21.27
CA ALA A 37 4.05 -6.32 -21.28
C ALA A 37 4.85 -5.50 -20.24
N HIS A 38 4.32 -4.32 -19.88
CA HIS A 38 4.93 -3.45 -18.88
C HIS A 38 4.57 -3.82 -17.44
N LEU A 39 3.55 -4.64 -17.19
CA LEU A 39 3.14 -4.99 -15.82
C LEU A 39 3.74 -6.33 -15.38
N PRO A 40 4.14 -6.47 -14.11
CA PRO A 40 4.59 -7.75 -13.58
C PRO A 40 3.42 -8.76 -13.53
N GLN A 41 3.73 -10.02 -13.80
CA GLN A 41 2.76 -11.12 -13.65
C GLN A 41 2.66 -11.50 -12.15
N ASP A 42 1.89 -10.71 -11.40
CA ASP A 42 1.73 -10.85 -9.95
C ASP A 42 0.42 -11.60 -9.61
N ASN A 43 0.43 -12.34 -8.50
CA ASN A 43 -0.69 -13.12 -7.97
C ASN A 43 -1.70 -12.27 -7.16
N ARG A 44 -1.40 -11.00 -6.87
CA ARG A 44 -2.27 -10.06 -6.15
C ARG A 44 -3.56 -9.66 -6.90
N LEU A 45 -3.83 -10.23 -8.07
CA LEU A 45 -5.06 -9.98 -8.84
C LEU A 45 -6.34 -10.20 -8.03
N ARG A 46 -6.35 -11.21 -7.13
CA ARG A 46 -7.54 -11.57 -6.35
C ARG A 46 -7.97 -10.44 -5.44
N ILE A 47 -7.07 -9.95 -4.61
CA ILE A 47 -7.36 -8.89 -3.65
C ILE A 47 -7.70 -7.58 -4.37
N THR A 48 -7.01 -7.28 -5.49
CA THR A 48 -7.25 -6.07 -6.26
C THR A 48 -8.65 -6.07 -6.87
N LEU A 49 -9.11 -7.21 -7.39
CA LEU A 49 -10.46 -7.33 -7.95
C LEU A 49 -11.54 -7.20 -6.86
N LEU A 50 -11.34 -7.85 -5.71
CA LEU A 50 -12.30 -7.86 -4.61
C LEU A 50 -12.42 -6.48 -3.95
N THR A 51 -11.31 -5.82 -3.65
CA THR A 51 -11.29 -4.44 -3.12
C THR A 51 -11.79 -3.40 -4.14
N SER A 52 -11.80 -3.75 -5.43
CA SER A 52 -12.44 -2.97 -6.49
C SER A 52 -13.94 -3.27 -6.64
N LYS A 53 -14.55 -4.04 -5.74
CA LYS A 53 -15.97 -4.42 -5.76
C LYS A 53 -16.36 -5.16 -7.06
N LEU A 54 -15.46 -5.99 -7.56
CA LEU A 54 -15.61 -6.75 -8.82
C LEU A 54 -15.80 -5.88 -10.07
N ASP A 55 -15.54 -4.58 -9.97
CA ASP A 55 -15.44 -3.67 -11.10
C ASP A 55 -14.09 -3.87 -11.79
N LEU A 56 -14.16 -4.42 -13.00
CA LEU A 56 -12.98 -4.81 -13.75
C LEU A 56 -12.16 -3.61 -14.22
N GLU A 57 -12.80 -2.50 -14.61
CA GLU A 57 -12.09 -1.32 -15.09
C GLU A 57 -11.41 -0.60 -13.93
N LYS A 58 -12.10 -0.52 -12.79
CA LYS A 58 -11.48 -0.02 -11.55
C LYS A 58 -10.31 -0.89 -11.11
N ALA A 59 -10.42 -2.21 -11.18
CA ALA A 59 -9.37 -3.14 -10.81
C ALA A 59 -8.13 -3.00 -11.70
N LYS A 60 -8.32 -2.92 -13.02
CA LYS A 60 -7.23 -2.66 -14.00
C LYS A 60 -6.50 -1.37 -13.69
N LYS A 61 -7.23 -0.26 -13.56
CA LYS A 61 -6.65 1.06 -13.24
C LYS A 61 -5.87 1.02 -11.93
N ARG A 62 -6.43 0.40 -10.89
CA ARG A 62 -5.78 0.30 -9.58
C ARG A 62 -4.47 -0.49 -9.63
N LEU A 63 -4.48 -1.65 -10.29
CA LEU A 63 -3.30 -2.49 -10.42
C LEU A 63 -2.17 -1.79 -11.18
N ASP A 64 -2.52 -1.18 -12.32
CA ASP A 64 -1.57 -0.44 -13.14
C ASP A 64 -0.97 0.73 -12.36
N SER A 65 -1.82 1.57 -11.74
CA SER A 65 -1.36 2.67 -10.90
C SER A 65 -0.46 2.21 -9.75
N GLN A 66 -0.77 1.08 -9.11
CA GLN A 66 0.05 0.55 -8.01
C GLN A 66 1.48 0.20 -8.46
N TYR A 67 1.65 -0.51 -9.58
CA TYR A 67 2.99 -0.86 -10.07
C TYR A 67 3.71 0.32 -10.71
N THR A 68 2.97 1.24 -11.31
CA THR A 68 3.51 2.50 -11.85
C THR A 68 4.07 3.38 -10.75
N LEU A 69 3.35 3.54 -9.63
CA LEU A 69 3.82 4.29 -8.47
C LEU A 69 5.12 3.71 -7.90
N ARG A 70 5.28 2.38 -7.89
CA ARG A 70 6.54 1.74 -7.48
C ARG A 70 7.72 2.11 -8.39
N THR A 71 7.47 2.34 -9.67
CA THR A 71 8.49 2.77 -10.62
C THR A 71 8.80 4.26 -10.48
N LEU A 72 7.78 5.09 -10.28
CA LEU A 72 7.91 6.54 -10.25
C LEU A 72 8.37 7.09 -8.89
N LEU A 73 8.27 6.30 -7.82
CA LEU A 73 8.61 6.69 -6.45
C LEU A 73 9.70 5.81 -5.81
N PRO A 74 10.93 5.78 -6.38
CA PRO A 74 12.01 4.96 -5.85
C PRO A 74 12.38 5.29 -4.40
N GLU A 75 12.10 6.50 -3.90
CA GLU A 75 12.32 6.86 -2.50
C GLU A 75 11.49 6.03 -1.50
N PHE A 76 10.38 5.42 -1.94
CA PHE A 76 9.54 4.57 -1.09
C PHE A 76 9.67 3.08 -1.42
N PHE A 77 10.13 2.75 -2.63
CA PHE A 77 10.09 1.37 -3.14
C PHE A 77 11.45 0.83 -3.59
N ALA A 78 12.52 1.63 -3.55
CA ALA A 78 13.90 1.16 -3.71
C ALA A 78 14.54 0.86 -2.34
N ASN A 79 15.51 -0.06 -2.33
CA ASN A 79 16.17 -0.54 -1.11
C ASN A 79 15.17 -1.15 -0.11
N TYR A 80 14.31 -2.06 -0.58
CA TYR A 80 13.22 -2.68 0.18
C TYR A 80 13.76 -3.78 1.14
N ASP A 81 14.76 -3.44 1.95
CA ASP A 81 15.41 -4.29 2.94
C ASP A 81 15.07 -3.85 4.38
N PRO A 82 14.43 -4.69 5.22
CA PRO A 82 14.12 -4.39 6.61
C PRO A 82 15.35 -4.36 7.55
N GLN A 83 16.56 -4.60 7.05
CA GLN A 83 17.82 -4.44 7.80
C GLN A 83 18.57 -3.15 7.46
N ASN A 84 18.02 -2.31 6.59
CA ASN A 84 18.67 -1.06 6.25
C ASN A 84 18.56 -0.08 7.43
N ASP A 85 19.67 0.23 8.10
CA ASP A 85 19.70 0.97 9.38
C ASP A 85 19.38 2.49 9.27
N ASN A 86 18.71 2.93 8.20
CA ASN A 86 18.46 4.36 7.98
C ASN A 86 17.26 4.86 8.80
N ILE A 87 17.51 5.69 9.82
CA ILE A 87 16.48 6.17 10.77
C ILE A 87 15.58 7.30 10.19
N ALA A 88 15.70 7.66 8.90
CA ALA A 88 14.91 8.74 8.31
C ALA A 88 13.38 8.48 8.32
N LEU A 89 12.57 9.54 8.38
CA LEU A 89 11.10 9.45 8.31
C LEU A 89 10.62 8.66 7.08
N VAL A 90 11.30 8.82 5.95
CA VAL A 90 11.05 8.07 4.71
C VAL A 90 11.16 6.56 4.94
N HIS A 91 12.13 6.12 5.74
CA HIS A 91 12.35 4.71 6.03
C HIS A 91 11.21 4.11 6.89
N LYS A 92 10.63 4.90 7.81
CA LYS A 92 9.39 4.49 8.51
C LYS A 92 8.21 4.33 7.55
N CYS A 93 8.09 5.18 6.52
CA CYS A 93 7.08 5.00 5.47
C CYS A 93 7.32 3.73 4.64
N ILE A 94 8.59 3.42 4.32
CA ILE A 94 8.96 2.16 3.65
C ILE A 94 8.50 0.95 4.48
N TYR A 95 8.72 0.96 5.80
CA TYR A 95 8.26 -0.10 6.69
C TYR A 95 6.74 -0.30 6.60
N THR A 96 5.95 0.77 6.60
CA THR A 96 4.49 0.67 6.43
C THR A 96 4.09 0.00 5.12
N PHE A 97 4.79 0.30 4.02
CA PHE A 97 4.56 -0.39 2.74
C PHE A 97 4.97 -1.87 2.79
N MET A 98 6.10 -2.21 3.40
CA MET A 98 6.53 -3.60 3.57
C MET A 98 5.53 -4.42 4.39
N LEU A 99 5.01 -3.83 5.48
CA LEU A 99 3.99 -4.45 6.31
C LEU A 99 2.70 -4.67 5.51
N THR A 100 2.30 -3.70 4.69
CA THR A 100 1.15 -3.81 3.81
C THR A 100 1.34 -4.91 2.77
N ASP A 101 2.54 -5.04 2.20
CA ASP A 101 2.86 -6.10 1.24
C ASP A 101 2.76 -7.49 1.87
N ILE A 102 3.33 -7.68 3.07
CA ILE A 102 3.23 -8.94 3.82
C ILE A 102 1.76 -9.22 4.18
N ARG A 103 1.03 -8.21 4.66
CA ARG A 103 -0.38 -8.33 5.02
C ARG A 103 -1.23 -8.75 3.83
N ILE A 104 -1.02 -8.16 2.66
CA ILE A 104 -1.74 -8.50 1.42
C ILE A 104 -1.48 -9.95 1.01
N GLU A 105 -0.28 -10.46 1.25
CA GLU A 105 0.09 -11.84 0.93
C GLU A 105 -0.54 -12.86 1.88
N GLU A 106 -0.73 -12.50 3.14
CA GLU A 106 -1.19 -13.42 4.18
C GLU A 106 -2.71 -13.35 4.40
N ASP A 107 -3.31 -12.17 4.25
CA ASP A 107 -4.68 -11.90 4.67
C ASP A 107 -5.53 -11.28 3.56
N MET A 108 -6.75 -11.80 3.41
CA MET A 108 -7.83 -11.17 2.66
C MET A 108 -8.48 -10.11 3.54
N VAL A 109 -8.44 -8.83 3.15
CA VAL A 109 -9.09 -7.74 3.88
C VAL A 109 -9.88 -6.84 2.93
N ASN A 110 -10.97 -6.26 3.43
CA ASN A 110 -11.82 -5.35 2.66
C ASN A 110 -11.32 -3.89 2.72
N SER A 111 -10.66 -3.50 3.81
CA SER A 111 -10.15 -2.14 4.02
C SER A 111 -9.06 -2.13 5.10
N ASP A 112 -8.17 -1.15 5.02
CA ASP A 112 -7.18 -0.86 6.06
C ASP A 112 -7.53 0.45 6.78
N ILE A 113 -7.26 0.51 8.08
CA ILE A 113 -7.25 1.76 8.85
C ILE A 113 -5.81 1.96 9.34
N LEU A 114 -5.19 3.07 8.94
CA LEU A 114 -3.84 3.43 9.38
C LEU A 114 -3.95 4.56 10.42
N VAL A 115 -3.51 4.26 11.64
CA VAL A 115 -3.37 5.26 12.71
C VAL A 115 -1.93 5.76 12.71
N ILE A 116 -1.73 7.04 12.44
CA ILE A 116 -0.42 7.69 12.50
C ILE A 116 -0.43 8.66 13.67
N ASP A 117 0.32 8.32 14.71
CA ASP A 117 0.48 9.19 15.87
C ASP A 117 1.56 10.26 15.60
N PHE A 118 1.13 11.52 15.65
CA PHE A 118 1.98 12.71 15.45
C PHE A 118 2.37 13.39 16.76
N VAL A 119 2.15 12.79 17.94
CA VAL A 119 2.46 13.40 19.26
C VAL A 119 3.89 13.94 19.36
N TYR A 120 4.87 13.26 18.74
CA TYR A 120 6.28 13.68 18.75
C TYR A 120 6.72 14.43 17.49
N PHE A 121 5.77 14.84 16.66
CA PHE A 121 6.05 15.50 15.41
C PHE A 121 6.34 17.00 15.61
N THR A 122 7.33 17.53 14.90
CA THR A 122 7.81 18.92 15.10
C THR A 122 7.80 19.70 13.79
N LEU A 123 7.78 21.02 13.87
CA LEU A 123 7.90 21.89 12.69
C LEU A 123 9.20 21.67 11.91
N ASN A 124 10.29 21.27 12.57
CA ASN A 124 11.53 20.91 11.87
C ASN A 124 11.37 19.62 11.05
N HIS A 125 10.59 18.64 11.54
CA HIS A 125 10.22 17.47 10.74
C HIS A 125 9.37 17.88 9.54
N MET A 126 8.45 18.85 9.72
CA MET A 126 7.67 19.43 8.64
C MET A 126 8.53 20.07 7.56
N LEU A 127 9.32 21.07 7.91
CA LEU A 127 10.08 21.85 6.92
C LEU A 127 11.13 21.00 6.19
N LYS A 128 11.66 19.96 6.82
CA LYS A 128 12.74 19.14 6.27
C LYS A 128 12.25 18.04 5.32
N TYR A 129 11.09 17.44 5.57
CA TYR A 129 10.69 16.21 4.88
C TYR A 129 9.31 16.29 4.21
N ILE A 130 8.40 17.15 4.66
CA ILE A 130 6.97 17.03 4.32
C ILE A 130 6.56 17.61 2.97
N PRO A 131 7.09 18.76 2.48
CA PRO A 131 6.54 19.38 1.28
C PRO A 131 6.55 18.47 0.05
N SER A 132 7.57 17.62 -0.10
CA SER A 132 7.66 16.64 -1.18
C SER A 132 6.98 15.31 -0.87
N LEU A 133 6.90 14.90 0.41
CA LEU A 133 6.38 13.59 0.79
C LEU A 133 4.86 13.56 0.95
N VAL A 134 4.20 14.63 1.43
CA VAL A 134 2.76 14.59 1.72
C VAL A 134 1.90 14.31 0.48
N LYS A 135 2.18 14.99 -0.63
CA LYS A 135 1.44 14.71 -1.88
C LYS A 135 1.64 13.29 -2.37
N LYS A 136 2.84 12.74 -2.19
CA LYS A 136 3.16 11.37 -2.60
C LYS A 136 2.53 10.35 -1.66
N LEU A 137 2.50 10.63 -0.36
CA LEU A 137 1.86 9.79 0.65
C LEU A 137 0.33 9.78 0.51
N ASP A 138 -0.32 10.90 0.22
CA ASP A 138 -1.78 10.96 -0.02
C ASP A 138 -2.21 10.05 -1.19
N LEU A 139 -1.36 9.92 -2.21
CA LEU A 139 -1.60 9.00 -3.33
C LEU A 139 -1.43 7.52 -2.95
N CYS A 140 -0.47 7.23 -2.08
CA CYS A 140 -0.19 5.86 -1.64
C CYS A 140 -1.12 5.39 -0.50
N LEU A 141 -1.53 6.30 0.38
CA LEU A 141 -2.27 6.06 1.62
C LEU A 141 -3.64 6.70 1.49
N MET A 142 -4.53 6.05 0.74
CA MET A 142 -5.85 6.58 0.42
C MET A 142 -6.60 7.09 1.67
N LYS A 143 -6.91 8.39 1.64
CA LYS A 143 -7.83 9.13 2.53
C LYS A 143 -7.37 9.23 3.99
N VAL A 144 -6.65 10.32 4.29
CA VAL A 144 -6.34 10.76 5.66
C VAL A 144 -7.60 11.31 6.34
N PHE A 145 -7.90 10.81 7.52
CA PHE A 145 -8.92 11.40 8.40
C PHE A 145 -8.18 12.04 9.59
N GLU A 146 -8.36 13.35 9.77
CA GLU A 146 -7.91 14.02 11.00
C GLU A 146 -8.91 13.69 12.10
N SER A 147 -8.46 12.95 13.12
CA SER A 147 -9.26 12.79 14.33
C SER A 147 -8.38 12.52 15.56
N GLY A 148 -8.87 12.96 16.72
CA GLY A 148 -8.26 12.67 18.01
C GLY A 148 -8.47 11.21 18.43
N ILE A 149 -7.77 10.79 19.48
CA ILE A 149 -7.80 9.39 19.95
C ILE A 149 -9.21 8.94 20.33
N GLU A 150 -10.07 9.85 20.76
CA GLU A 150 -11.48 9.59 21.08
C GLU A 150 -12.25 9.04 19.89
N SER A 151 -12.03 9.61 18.69
CA SER A 151 -12.68 9.16 17.45
C SER A 151 -12.15 7.80 16.99
N ILE A 152 -10.87 7.51 17.24
CA ILE A 152 -10.27 6.20 16.93
C ILE A 152 -10.93 5.11 17.80
N CYS A 153 -11.16 5.40 19.08
CA CYS A 153 -11.85 4.50 20.01
C CYS A 153 -13.33 4.24 19.64
N GLU A 154 -13.96 5.15 18.89
CA GLU A 154 -15.31 4.94 18.33
C GLU A 154 -15.28 4.09 17.05
N MET A 155 -14.22 4.19 16.26
CA MET A 155 -14.07 3.45 15.00
C MET A 155 -13.51 2.04 15.18
N ILE A 156 -12.65 1.84 16.17
CA ILE A 156 -11.93 0.59 16.44
C ILE A 156 -12.34 0.08 17.82
N SER A 157 -12.86 -1.16 17.87
CA SER A 157 -13.17 -1.83 19.14
C SER A 157 -11.94 -1.89 20.06
N LYS A 158 -12.14 -1.72 21.37
CA LYS A 158 -11.07 -1.82 22.37
C LYS A 158 -10.31 -3.14 22.30
N SER A 159 -11.00 -4.23 21.95
CA SER A 159 -10.40 -5.56 21.74
C SER A 159 -9.35 -5.60 20.63
N ASN A 160 -9.36 -4.62 19.71
CA ASN A 160 -8.46 -4.52 18.56
C ASN A 160 -7.49 -3.33 18.67
N LEU A 161 -7.53 -2.59 19.78
CA LEU A 161 -6.74 -1.38 20.00
C LEU A 161 -5.56 -1.69 20.94
N PRO A 162 -4.35 -1.17 20.70
CA PRO A 162 -3.21 -1.32 21.60
C PRO A 162 -3.46 -0.79 23.01
N ALA A 163 -2.80 -1.38 24.01
CA ALA A 163 -2.86 -0.95 25.40
C ALA A 163 -2.49 0.54 25.59
N ASP A 164 -1.53 1.06 24.81
CA ASP A 164 -1.09 2.47 24.84
C ASP A 164 -2.21 3.45 24.47
N TYR A 165 -3.22 2.98 23.75
CA TYR A 165 -4.41 3.75 23.37
C TYR A 165 -5.65 3.36 24.18
N GLY A 166 -5.49 2.60 25.28
CA GLY A 166 -6.58 2.19 26.17
C GLY A 166 -7.39 0.98 25.68
N GLY A 167 -6.82 0.17 24.79
CA GLY A 167 -7.40 -1.10 24.35
C GLY A 167 -6.84 -2.34 25.06
N GLU A 168 -7.08 -3.50 24.47
CA GLU A 168 -6.77 -4.83 25.05
C GLU A 168 -5.64 -5.57 24.29
N GLU A 169 -5.18 -5.06 23.15
CA GLU A 169 -4.05 -5.62 22.41
C GLU A 169 -2.70 -5.29 23.09
N PRO A 170 -1.60 -5.99 22.77
CA PRO A 170 -0.28 -5.70 23.29
C PRO A 170 0.14 -4.23 23.05
N SER A 171 1.17 -3.79 23.77
CA SER A 171 1.69 -2.44 23.62
C SER A 171 2.23 -2.18 22.21
N LEU A 172 2.31 -0.92 21.81
CA LEU A 172 2.92 -0.49 20.55
C LEU A 172 4.35 -1.01 20.40
N GLU A 173 5.12 -1.03 21.48
CA GLU A 173 6.48 -1.60 21.50
C GLU A 173 6.47 -3.10 21.19
N ALA A 174 5.63 -3.88 21.89
CA ALA A 174 5.53 -5.31 21.65
C ALA A 174 5.02 -5.64 20.23
N LEU A 175 4.07 -4.84 19.72
CA LEU A 175 3.58 -4.96 18.35
C LEU A 175 4.66 -4.60 17.33
N ALA A 176 5.45 -3.56 17.59
CA ALA A 176 6.56 -3.16 16.73
C ALA A 176 7.61 -4.26 16.63
N ASP A 177 8.01 -4.86 17.76
CA ASP A 177 8.97 -5.98 17.80
C ASP A 177 8.46 -7.21 17.06
N MET A 178 7.17 -7.54 17.23
CA MET A 178 6.52 -8.64 16.53
C MET A 178 6.54 -8.42 15.02
N TRP A 179 6.15 -7.22 14.55
CA TRP A 179 6.13 -6.90 13.12
C TRP A 179 7.53 -6.78 12.53
N HIS A 180 8.48 -6.20 13.26
CA HIS A 180 9.88 -6.16 12.85
C HIS A 180 10.46 -7.57 12.67
N SER A 181 10.22 -8.45 13.64
CA SER A 181 10.60 -9.87 13.54
C SER A 181 9.97 -10.55 12.32
N LYS A 182 8.73 -10.20 11.96
CA LYS A 182 8.06 -10.73 10.77
C LYS A 182 8.66 -10.22 9.47
N LEU A 183 8.98 -8.92 9.40
CA LEU A 183 9.70 -8.32 8.27
C LEU A 183 11.03 -9.03 8.05
N LEU A 184 11.82 -9.24 9.10
CA LEU A 184 13.10 -9.95 9.01
C LEU A 184 12.95 -11.39 8.52
N LYS A 185 11.94 -12.13 9.00
CA LYS A 185 11.63 -13.48 8.50
C LYS A 185 11.22 -13.53 7.03
N ARG A 186 10.69 -12.42 6.50
CA ARG A 186 10.23 -12.27 5.11
C ARG A 186 11.22 -11.47 4.25
N ARG A 187 12.44 -11.20 4.74
CA ARG A 187 13.44 -10.35 4.08
C ARG A 187 13.69 -10.74 2.63
N GLU A 188 14.01 -12.00 2.35
CA GLU A 188 14.28 -12.45 0.98
C GLU A 188 13.09 -12.22 0.03
N TRP A 189 11.87 -12.41 0.54
CA TRP A 189 10.66 -12.12 -0.23
C TRP A 189 10.48 -10.61 -0.48
N LEU A 190 10.78 -9.76 0.51
CA LEU A 190 10.74 -8.29 0.39
C LEU A 190 11.76 -7.77 -0.60
N LEU A 191 12.98 -8.32 -0.63
CA LEU A 191 14.01 -7.96 -1.61
C LEU A 191 13.53 -8.22 -3.06
N GLU A 192 12.74 -9.27 -3.27
CA GLU A 192 12.11 -9.51 -4.58
C GLU A 192 10.96 -8.53 -4.87
N GLN A 193 10.27 -8.01 -3.85
CA GLN A 193 9.20 -7.02 -4.04
C GLN A 193 9.68 -5.68 -4.63
N GLU A 194 10.95 -5.33 -4.44
CA GLU A 194 11.57 -4.15 -5.07
C GLU A 194 11.56 -4.23 -6.61
N LYS A 195 11.58 -5.46 -7.15
CA LYS A 195 11.55 -5.73 -8.60
C LYS A 195 10.13 -5.77 -9.14
N VAL A 196 9.13 -5.90 -8.28
CA VAL A 196 7.71 -5.99 -8.67
C VAL A 196 7.16 -4.59 -8.91
N LYS A 197 7.44 -4.06 -10.11
CA LYS A 197 7.04 -2.74 -10.57
C LYS A 197 6.84 -2.74 -12.07
N SER A 198 6.26 -1.68 -12.61
CA SER A 198 6.04 -1.56 -14.04
C SER A 198 7.36 -1.30 -14.80
N ASN A 199 7.46 -1.78 -16.03
CA ASN A 199 8.49 -1.37 -16.97
C ASN A 199 7.90 -0.37 -17.98
N GLU A 200 8.00 0.93 -17.66
CA GLU A 200 7.39 2.01 -18.45
C GLU A 200 7.92 2.10 -19.89
N SER A 201 9.09 1.54 -20.20
CA SER A 201 9.59 1.47 -21.59
C SER A 201 8.80 0.52 -22.49
N LEU A 202 8.04 -0.42 -21.91
CA LEU A 202 7.22 -1.40 -22.63
C LEU A 202 5.73 -1.01 -22.67
N ARG A 203 5.35 0.14 -22.09
CA ARG A 203 3.96 0.59 -22.07
C ARG A 203 3.56 1.07 -23.47
N THR A 204 2.48 0.51 -24.01
CA THR A 204 1.96 0.84 -25.34
C THR A 204 0.81 1.84 -25.31
N ASP A 205 0.12 1.95 -24.17
CA ASP A 205 -1.01 2.86 -23.96
C ASP A 205 -0.55 4.21 -23.41
N HIS A 206 -1.47 5.16 -23.20
CA HIS A 206 -1.13 6.49 -22.65
C HIS A 206 -0.22 6.37 -21.41
N ILE A 207 0.92 7.06 -21.46
CA ILE A 207 1.86 7.17 -20.34
C ILE A 207 1.08 7.77 -19.17
N ILE A 208 0.91 7.01 -18.09
CA ILE A 208 0.46 7.60 -16.84
C ILE A 208 1.64 8.41 -16.32
N ASN A 209 1.72 9.69 -16.71
CA ASN A 209 2.78 10.55 -16.22
C ASN A 209 2.57 10.70 -14.71
N ALA A 210 3.67 10.57 -13.97
CA ALA A 210 3.85 11.14 -12.65
C ALA A 210 2.98 12.39 -12.45
N ASP A 211 3.11 13.40 -13.32
CA ASP A 211 2.39 14.67 -13.17
C ASP A 211 0.85 14.55 -13.24
N GLU A 212 0.31 13.61 -14.04
CA GLU A 212 -1.13 13.31 -14.10
C GLU A 212 -1.61 12.51 -12.88
N LEU A 213 -0.74 11.65 -12.32
CA LEU A 213 -0.94 10.98 -11.03
C LEU A 213 -0.84 11.96 -9.84
N PHE A 214 0.08 12.92 -9.91
CA PHE A 214 0.44 13.86 -8.83
C PHE A 214 -0.44 15.13 -8.83
N GLY A 215 -1.22 15.38 -9.89
CA GLY A 215 -1.95 16.64 -10.07
C GLY A 215 -1.03 17.86 -10.09
N VAL A 216 0.24 17.67 -10.46
CA VAL A 216 1.26 18.72 -10.49
C VAL A 216 1.44 19.18 -11.93
N ASN A 217 0.65 20.17 -12.34
CA ASN A 217 1.09 21.03 -13.44
C ASN A 217 2.26 21.88 -12.92
N GLY A 218 3.50 21.43 -13.17
CA GLY A 218 4.67 22.30 -13.11
C GLY A 218 5.89 21.76 -12.37
N ILE A 219 7.01 21.80 -13.10
CA ILE A 219 8.41 21.85 -12.63
C ILE A 219 9.04 20.50 -12.25
N PHE A 220 9.12 19.58 -13.21
CA PHE A 220 10.34 18.77 -13.37
C PHE A 220 11.01 19.16 -14.68
N ARG A 221 11.85 20.20 -14.63
CA ARG A 221 12.79 20.44 -15.72
C ARG A 221 13.82 19.31 -15.69
N LYS A 222 13.86 18.51 -16.75
CA LYS A 222 15.01 17.65 -17.07
C LYS A 222 16.28 18.51 -16.93
N LEU A 223 17.18 18.09 -16.05
CA LEU A 223 18.56 18.56 -16.07
C LEU A 223 19.24 17.77 -17.18
N GLU A 224 19.40 18.38 -18.35
CA GLU A 224 20.38 17.95 -19.33
C GLU A 224 21.74 18.43 -18.82
N ILE A 225 22.65 17.48 -18.61
CA ILE A 225 24.06 17.76 -18.33
C ILE A 225 24.74 17.63 -19.69
N ASP A 226 25.25 18.75 -20.21
CA ASP A 226 26.21 18.78 -21.32
C ASP A 226 27.58 18.23 -20.90
#